data_AF-A0A3L9MC93-F1
#
_entry.id   AF-A0A3L9MC93-F1
#
_cell.length_a   1.000
_cell.length_b   1.000
_cell.length_c   1.000
_cell.angle_alpha   90.00
_cell.angle_beta   90.00
_cell.angle_gamma   90.00
#
_symmetry.space_group_name_H-M   'P 1'
#
loop_
_entity.id
_entity.type
_entity.pdbx_description
1 polymer ?
#
loop_
_entity_poly.entity_id
_entity_poly.type
_entity_poly.pdbx_seq_one_letter_code
_entity_poly.pdbx_strand_id
1 'polypeptide(L)'
;MHELDINKLQFKFDLEFGLKTAEDIQQWAILALEVAPSNELALDICFLSTPDEILNYFKNIDRSNTLMSHNRQIIYRKIDNYLTSLFNIAPSTEFISHTFQRLLSIAKYIEDDKLYDFVNHYGDEHHLALHGCSRYELNEIFPLFLVELKSWMKNYH
;
A
#
# COMPACT_ATOMS: atom_id res chain seq x y z
N MET A 1 -11.25 15.43 12.34
CA MET A 1 -11.08 14.30 11.39
C MET A 1 -12.03 13.21 11.84
N HIS A 2 -12.95 12.78 10.98
CA HIS A 2 -13.90 11.73 11.34
C HIS A 2 -13.17 10.38 11.30
N GLU A 3 -13.36 9.55 12.32
CA GLU A 3 -12.78 8.19 12.43
C GLU A 3 -13.06 7.34 11.17
N LEU A 4 -14.17 7.62 10.50
CA LEU A 4 -14.59 7.09 9.21
C LEU A 4 -13.51 7.20 8.12
N ASP A 5 -12.93 8.40 7.94
CA ASP A 5 -11.99 8.68 6.84
C ASP A 5 -10.67 7.94 7.03
N ILE A 6 -10.27 7.74 8.29
CA ILE A 6 -9.06 7.01 8.66
C ILE A 6 -9.22 5.52 8.34
N ASN A 7 -10.33 4.91 8.75
CA ASN A 7 -10.56 3.48 8.52
C ASN A 7 -10.73 3.18 7.03
N LYS A 8 -11.42 4.06 6.29
CA LYS A 8 -11.53 3.98 4.82
C LYS A 8 -10.16 3.92 4.16
N LEU A 9 -9.27 4.81 4.58
CA LEU A 9 -7.91 4.88 4.05
C LEU A 9 -7.07 3.65 4.44
N GLN A 10 -7.18 3.19 5.70
CA GLN A 10 -6.46 2.00 6.15
C GLN A 10 -6.83 0.77 5.33
N PHE A 11 -8.12 0.53 5.12
CA PHE A 11 -8.58 -0.61 4.32
C PHE A 11 -8.20 -0.51 2.86
N LYS A 12 -8.22 0.69 2.28
CA LYS A 12 -7.72 0.92 0.91
C LYS A 12 -6.28 0.42 0.76
N PHE A 13 -5.38 0.82 1.66
CA PHE A 13 -3.98 0.39 1.58
C PHE A 13 -3.77 -1.05 2.01
N ASP A 14 -4.55 -1.57 2.97
CA ASP A 14 -4.49 -2.98 3.32
C ASP A 14 -4.84 -3.87 2.13
N LEU A 15 -5.88 -3.51 1.35
CA LEU A 15 -6.24 -4.20 0.12
C LEU A 15 -5.16 -4.03 -0.96
N GLU A 16 -4.68 -2.81 -1.18
CA GLU A 16 -3.65 -2.52 -2.19
C GLU A 16 -2.37 -3.33 -1.93
N PHE A 17 -1.95 -3.45 -0.67
CA PHE A 17 -0.78 -4.23 -0.29
C PHE A 17 -1.04 -5.73 -0.11
N GLY A 18 -2.29 -6.18 -0.15
CA GLY A 18 -2.66 -7.56 0.18
C GLY A 18 -2.41 -7.92 1.65
N LEU A 19 -2.42 -6.94 2.55
CA LEU A 19 -2.32 -7.12 4.01
C LEU A 19 -3.65 -7.58 4.63
N LYS A 20 -4.76 -7.33 3.93
CA LYS A 20 -6.10 -7.87 4.21
C LYS A 20 -6.77 -8.27 2.90
N THR A 21 -7.65 -9.24 2.97
CA THR A 21 -8.56 -9.57 1.87
C THR A 21 -9.89 -8.80 1.98
N ALA A 22 -10.73 -8.90 0.95
CA ALA A 22 -12.08 -8.34 1.00
C ALA A 22 -12.92 -9.05 2.08
N GLU A 23 -12.72 -10.35 2.28
CA GLU A 23 -13.38 -11.16 3.31
C GLU A 23 -12.98 -10.70 4.72
N ASP A 24 -11.70 -10.40 4.95
CA ASP A 24 -11.23 -9.84 6.24
C ASP A 24 -11.94 -8.52 6.59
N ILE A 25 -12.19 -7.69 5.57
CA ILE A 25 -12.87 -6.41 5.72
C ILE A 25 -14.37 -6.60 5.93
N GLN A 26 -14.98 -7.55 5.23
CA GLN A 26 -16.40 -7.89 5.42
C GLN A 26 -16.64 -8.46 6.83
N GLN A 27 -15.75 -9.33 7.31
CA GLN A 27 -15.81 -9.86 8.66
C GLN A 27 -15.61 -8.76 9.71
N TRP A 28 -14.70 -7.81 9.46
CA TRP A 28 -14.56 -6.63 10.33
C TRP A 28 -15.85 -5.82 10.40
N ALA A 29 -16.55 -5.61 9.29
CA ALA A 29 -17.77 -4.82 9.25
C ALA A 29 -18.89 -5.48 10.07
N ILE A 30 -19.06 -6.81 9.96
CA ILE A 30 -20.03 -7.56 10.77
C ILE A 30 -19.76 -7.37 12.26
N LEU A 31 -18.51 -7.59 12.71
CA LEU A 31 -18.11 -7.45 14.11
C LEU A 31 -18.25 -6.00 14.61
N ALA A 32 -17.97 -5.02 13.75
CA ALA A 32 -18.12 -3.61 14.09
C ALA A 32 -19.59 -3.23 14.32
N LEU A 33 -20.54 -3.78 13.56
CA LEU A 33 -21.96 -3.53 13.75
C LEU A 33 -22.54 -4.20 15.00
N GLU A 34 -21.99 -5.34 15.43
CA GLU A 34 -22.38 -5.97 16.71
C GLU A 34 -22.05 -5.06 17.91
N VAL A 35 -20.94 -4.34 17.83
CA VAL A 35 -20.50 -3.43 18.90
C VAL A 35 -21.12 -2.03 18.75
N ALA A 36 -21.18 -1.52 17.53
CA ALA A 36 -21.66 -0.18 17.20
C ALA A 36 -22.56 -0.24 15.95
N PRO A 37 -23.87 -0.50 16.09
CA PRO A 37 -24.80 -0.64 14.97
C PRO A 37 -24.91 0.60 14.06
N SER A 38 -24.51 1.77 14.56
CA SER A 38 -24.48 3.03 13.82
C SER A 38 -23.12 3.32 13.15
N ASN A 39 -22.22 2.34 13.06
CA ASN A 39 -20.93 2.52 12.41
C ASN A 39 -21.13 2.67 10.89
N GLU A 40 -21.01 3.91 10.40
CA GLU A 40 -21.27 4.26 9.00
C GLU A 40 -20.41 3.47 8.01
N LEU A 41 -19.13 3.25 8.30
CA LEU A 41 -18.24 2.46 7.42
C LEU A 41 -18.68 1.00 7.35
N ALA A 42 -19.01 0.44 8.51
CA ALA A 42 -19.41 -0.95 8.59
C ALA A 42 -20.76 -1.17 7.87
N LEU A 43 -21.68 -0.20 7.98
CA LEU A 43 -22.92 -0.18 7.19
C LEU A 43 -22.60 -0.13 5.69
N ASP A 44 -21.76 0.82 5.24
CA ASP A 44 -21.34 0.93 3.82
C ASP A 44 -20.81 -0.42 3.29
N ILE A 45 -19.94 -1.09 4.05
CA ILE A 45 -19.30 -2.35 3.65
C ILE A 45 -20.29 -3.53 3.67
N CYS A 46 -21.16 -3.63 4.68
CA CYS A 46 -22.09 -4.75 4.79
C CYS A 46 -23.12 -4.82 3.67
N PHE A 47 -23.38 -3.71 2.96
CA PHE A 47 -24.21 -3.72 1.76
C PHE A 47 -23.48 -4.18 0.50
N LEU A 48 -22.15 -4.35 0.54
CA LEU A 48 -21.36 -4.93 -0.54
C LEU A 48 -21.44 -6.45 -0.45
N SER A 49 -22.01 -7.07 -1.48
CA SER A 49 -22.39 -8.49 -1.49
C SER A 49 -21.27 -9.41 -1.98
N THR A 50 -20.25 -8.85 -2.65
CA THR A 50 -19.15 -9.62 -3.25
C THR A 50 -17.77 -9.02 -2.94
N PRO A 51 -16.71 -9.85 -2.94
CA PRO A 51 -15.33 -9.35 -2.84
C PRO A 51 -14.99 -8.28 -3.87
N ASP A 52 -15.48 -8.42 -5.11
CA ASP A 52 -15.24 -7.45 -6.18
C ASP A 52 -15.89 -6.09 -5.92
N GLU A 53 -17.08 -6.06 -5.32
CA GLU A 53 -17.73 -4.82 -4.90
C GLU A 53 -16.95 -4.10 -3.80
N ILE A 54 -16.39 -4.85 -2.85
CA ILE A 54 -15.51 -4.31 -1.80
C ILE A 54 -14.24 -3.72 -2.43
N LEU A 55 -13.57 -4.46 -3.31
CA LEU A 55 -12.38 -3.99 -4.01
C LEU A 55 -12.66 -2.71 -4.81
N ASN A 56 -13.76 -2.68 -5.57
CA ASN A 56 -14.15 -1.51 -6.35
C ASN A 56 -14.51 -0.31 -5.46
N TYR A 57 -15.20 -0.53 -4.34
CA TYR A 57 -15.53 0.52 -3.38
C TYR A 57 -14.26 1.23 -2.90
N PHE A 58 -13.27 0.47 -2.41
CA PHE A 58 -12.02 1.06 -1.90
C PHE A 58 -11.10 1.60 -3.00
N LYS A 59 -11.14 1.02 -4.21
CA LYS A 59 -10.40 1.53 -5.37
C LYS A 59 -10.84 2.94 -5.76
N ASN A 60 -12.15 3.21 -5.70
CA ASN A 60 -12.78 4.45 -6.14
C ASN A 60 -12.88 5.55 -5.07
N ILE A 61 -12.32 5.34 -3.88
CA ILE A 61 -12.24 6.40 -2.86
C ILE A 61 -11.41 7.57 -3.42
N ASP A 62 -12.06 8.74 -3.53
CA ASP A 62 -11.42 9.97 -4.01
C ASP A 62 -10.35 10.45 -3.04
N ARG A 63 -9.23 10.93 -3.60
CA ARG A 63 -8.13 11.56 -2.88
C ARG A 63 -8.60 12.76 -2.07
N SER A 64 -9.53 13.57 -2.62
CA SER A 64 -10.03 14.78 -1.97
C SER A 64 -10.83 14.50 -0.70
N ASN A 65 -11.41 13.30 -0.58
CA ASN A 65 -12.19 12.89 0.59
C ASN A 65 -11.31 12.45 1.76
N THR A 66 -10.01 12.29 1.54
CA THR A 66 -9.05 11.88 2.56
C THR A 66 -8.08 13.03 2.75
N LEU A 67 -8.14 13.78 3.85
CA LEU A 67 -7.15 14.84 4.16
C LEU A 67 -5.74 14.21 4.24
N MET A 68 -5.02 14.16 3.12
CA MET A 68 -3.83 13.32 2.93
C MET A 68 -2.66 13.73 3.82
N SER A 69 -2.51 15.03 4.09
CA SER A 69 -1.43 15.56 4.92
C SER A 69 -1.44 15.03 6.36
N HIS A 70 -2.62 14.73 6.92
CA HIS A 70 -2.76 14.22 8.28
C HIS A 70 -2.64 12.68 8.36
N ASN A 71 -2.63 12.00 7.22
CA ASN A 71 -2.69 10.53 7.16
C ASN A 71 -1.40 9.87 6.65
N ARG A 72 -0.37 10.65 6.27
CA ARG A 72 0.91 10.11 5.77
C ARG A 72 1.51 9.04 6.70
N GLN A 73 1.53 9.27 8.01
CA GLN A 73 2.07 8.31 8.98
C GLN A 73 1.38 6.94 8.94
N ILE A 74 0.06 6.92 8.74
CA ILE A 74 -0.71 5.67 8.63
C ILE A 74 -0.27 4.91 7.38
N ILE A 75 -0.11 5.62 6.26
CA ILE A 75 0.28 5.04 4.98
C ILE A 75 1.71 4.52 5.04
N TYR A 76 2.65 5.29 5.62
CA TYR A 76 4.02 4.84 5.82
C TYR A 76 4.11 3.63 6.74
N ARG A 77 3.27 3.53 7.77
CA ARG A 77 3.17 2.31 8.57
C ARG A 77 2.68 1.12 7.74
N LYS A 78 1.72 1.31 6.83
CA LYS A 78 1.27 0.24 5.92
C LYS A 78 2.37 -0.16 4.93
N ILE A 79 3.11 0.81 4.38
CA ILE A 79 4.29 0.54 3.56
C ILE A 79 5.31 -0.28 4.35
N ASP A 80 5.65 0.10 5.59
CA ASP A 80 6.63 -0.63 6.40
C ASP A 80 6.20 -2.07 6.70
N ASN A 81 4.92 -2.28 7.03
CA ASN A 81 4.35 -3.61 7.22
C ASN A 81 4.45 -4.45 5.95
N TYR A 82 4.09 -3.86 4.81
CA TYR A 82 4.22 -4.50 3.51
C TYR A 82 5.66 -4.86 3.20
N LEU A 83 6.61 -3.92 3.27
CA LEU A 83 8.04 -4.18 3.04
C LEU A 83 8.58 -5.27 3.96
N THR A 84 8.15 -5.30 5.22
CA THR A 84 8.52 -6.35 6.17
C THR A 84 8.08 -7.73 5.71
N SER A 85 6.89 -7.87 5.13
CA SER A 85 6.44 -9.15 4.56
C SER A 85 7.26 -9.62 3.36
N LEU A 86 8.01 -8.74 2.69
CA LEU A 86 8.79 -9.06 1.49
C LEU A 86 10.17 -9.67 1.77
N PHE A 87 10.74 -9.46 2.97
CA PHE A 87 12.13 -9.88 3.28
C PHE A 87 12.38 -11.38 3.19
N ASN A 88 11.34 -12.21 3.34
CA ASN A 88 11.46 -13.67 3.32
C ASN A 88 11.02 -14.30 1.99
N ILE A 89 10.73 -13.48 0.98
CA ILE A 89 10.26 -13.93 -0.34
C ILE A 89 11.46 -13.97 -1.27
N ALA A 90 11.67 -15.09 -1.98
CA ALA A 90 12.54 -15.13 -3.15
C ALA A 90 11.75 -14.58 -4.35
N PRO A 91 11.98 -13.33 -4.78
CA PRO A 91 11.06 -12.64 -5.66
C PRO A 91 11.38 -12.98 -7.13
N SER A 92 10.34 -13.20 -7.93
CA SER A 92 10.48 -13.22 -9.38
C SER A 92 10.66 -11.80 -9.92
N THR A 93 11.21 -11.66 -11.12
CA THR A 93 11.31 -10.36 -11.82
C THR A 93 9.95 -9.65 -11.94
N GLU A 94 8.90 -10.42 -12.21
CA GLU A 94 7.53 -9.92 -12.30
C GLU A 94 7.03 -9.39 -10.95
N PHE A 95 7.30 -10.12 -9.87
CA PHE A 95 6.98 -9.69 -8.51
C PHE A 95 7.68 -8.38 -8.13
N ILE A 96 8.97 -8.24 -8.44
CA ILE A 96 9.74 -7.01 -8.20
C ILE A 96 9.12 -5.85 -8.98
N SER A 97 8.83 -6.05 -10.26
CA SER A 97 8.24 -5.03 -11.13
C SER A 97 6.88 -4.55 -10.61
N HIS A 98 6.02 -5.49 -10.20
CA HIS A 98 4.73 -5.16 -9.59
C HIS A 98 4.87 -4.43 -8.25
N THR A 99 5.88 -4.79 -7.44
CA THR A 99 6.17 -4.10 -6.18
C THR A 99 6.50 -2.63 -6.43
N PHE A 100 7.36 -2.33 -7.41
CA PHE A 100 7.68 -0.95 -7.78
C PHE A 100 6.46 -0.20 -8.32
N GLN A 101 5.70 -0.79 -9.25
CA GLN A 101 4.50 -0.16 -9.81
C GLN A 101 3.48 0.19 -8.72
N ARG A 102 3.27 -0.71 -7.76
CA ARG A 102 2.36 -0.49 -6.63
C ARG A 102 2.85 0.67 -5.77
N LEU A 103 4.12 0.68 -5.38
CA LEU A 103 4.68 1.77 -4.56
C LEU A 103 4.67 3.12 -5.30
N LEU A 104 4.91 3.15 -6.61
CA LEU A 104 4.78 4.36 -7.43
C LEU A 104 3.33 4.87 -7.49
N SER A 105 2.35 3.97 -7.66
CA SER A 105 0.93 4.33 -7.62
C SER A 105 0.55 4.99 -6.30
N ILE A 106 1.08 4.45 -5.20
CA ILE A 106 0.86 4.97 -3.85
C ILE A 106 1.54 6.33 -3.65
N ALA A 107 2.79 6.47 -4.07
CA ALA A 107 3.51 7.75 -4.02
C ALA A 107 2.75 8.85 -4.77
N LYS A 108 2.21 8.54 -5.96
CA LYS A 108 1.33 9.45 -6.72
C LYS A 108 0.01 9.73 -6.02
N TYR A 109 -0.54 8.76 -5.28
CA TYR A 109 -1.78 8.92 -4.53
C TYR A 109 -1.61 9.89 -3.36
N ILE A 110 -0.47 9.82 -2.66
CA ILE A 110 -0.18 10.63 -1.47
C ILE A 110 0.57 11.94 -1.76
N GLU A 111 0.87 12.20 -3.04
CA GLU A 111 1.67 13.33 -3.52
C GLU A 111 3.02 13.42 -2.78
N ASP A 112 3.73 12.29 -2.76
CA ASP A 112 5.08 12.21 -2.21
C ASP A 112 6.10 11.97 -3.33
N ASP A 113 6.57 13.07 -3.90
CA ASP A 113 7.54 13.06 -4.99
C ASP A 113 8.86 12.41 -4.58
N LYS A 114 9.23 12.47 -3.29
CA LYS A 114 10.48 11.88 -2.80
C LYS A 114 10.40 10.37 -2.76
N LEU A 115 9.28 9.82 -2.26
CA LEU A 115 9.02 8.39 -2.36
C LEU A 115 8.93 7.96 -3.83
N TYR A 116 8.28 8.78 -4.68
CA TYR A 116 8.15 8.50 -6.10
C TYR A 116 9.51 8.37 -6.78
N ASP A 117 10.36 9.39 -6.63
CA ASP A 117 11.70 9.43 -7.22
C ASP A 117 12.59 8.29 -6.68
N PHE A 118 12.51 8.01 -5.37
CA PHE A 118 13.23 6.91 -4.75
C PHE A 118 12.86 5.57 -5.37
N VAL A 119 11.56 5.26 -5.46
CA VAL A 119 11.09 3.99 -6.03
C VAL A 119 11.41 3.93 -7.52
N ASN A 120 11.28 5.04 -8.24
CA ASN A 120 11.55 5.10 -9.67
C ASN A 120 13.03 4.83 -9.97
N HIS A 121 13.95 5.36 -9.16
CA HIS A 121 15.39 5.09 -9.28
C HIS A 121 15.70 3.59 -9.24
N TYR A 122 15.17 2.85 -8.25
CA TYR A 122 15.38 1.41 -8.17
C TYR A 122 14.62 0.61 -9.24
N GLY A 123 13.47 1.11 -9.68
CA GLY A 123 12.77 0.57 -10.84
C GLY A 123 13.61 0.64 -12.12
N ASP A 124 14.28 1.77 -12.35
CA ASP A 124 15.20 1.98 -13.47
C ASP A 124 16.43 1.09 -13.34
N GLU A 125 17.07 1.01 -12.16
CA GLU A 125 18.20 0.10 -11.94
C GLU A 125 17.83 -1.36 -12.19
N HIS A 126 16.65 -1.80 -11.74
CA HIS A 126 16.16 -3.15 -12.02
C HIS A 126 15.96 -3.39 -13.51
N HIS A 127 15.38 -2.42 -14.22
CA HIS A 127 15.24 -2.51 -15.67
C HIS A 127 16.60 -2.59 -16.39
N LEU A 128 17.56 -1.77 -15.97
CA LEU A 128 18.91 -1.78 -16.52
C LEU A 128 19.64 -3.10 -16.23
N ALA A 129 19.47 -3.68 -15.05
CA ALA A 129 20.10 -4.96 -14.68
C ALA A 129 19.57 -6.12 -15.52
N LEU A 130 18.27 -6.13 -15.85
CA LEU A 130 17.69 -7.10 -16.78
C LEU A 130 18.35 -7.05 -18.17
N HIS A 131 18.90 -5.90 -18.55
CA HIS A 131 19.61 -5.69 -19.81
C HIS A 131 21.14 -5.71 -19.65
N GLY A 132 21.67 -6.09 -18.48
CA GLY A 132 23.11 -6.14 -18.21
C GLY A 132 23.81 -4.76 -18.23
N CYS A 133 23.06 -3.69 -17.99
CA CYS A 133 23.54 -2.30 -18.05
C CYS A 133 23.56 -1.59 -16.69
N SER A 134 23.12 -2.25 -15.61
CA SER A 134 23.10 -1.65 -14.26
C SER A 134 24.46 -1.74 -13.58
N ARG A 135 24.64 -0.88 -12.57
CA ARG A 135 25.76 -0.95 -11.63
C ARG A 135 25.65 -2.12 -10.64
N TYR A 136 24.45 -2.66 -10.46
CA TYR A 136 24.14 -3.73 -9.51
C TYR A 136 23.75 -5.00 -10.24
N GLU A 137 24.03 -6.15 -9.62
CA GLU A 137 23.50 -7.42 -10.11
C GLU A 137 21.98 -7.49 -9.86
N LEU A 138 21.26 -8.19 -10.74
CA LEU A 138 19.80 -8.27 -10.69
C LEU A 138 19.27 -8.78 -9.33
N ASN A 139 19.99 -9.72 -8.72
CA ASN A 139 19.64 -10.31 -7.42
C ASN A 139 20.01 -9.41 -6.22
N GLU A 140 20.77 -8.34 -6.41
CA GLU A 140 21.18 -7.41 -5.36
C GLU A 140 20.23 -6.22 -5.21
N ILE A 141 19.61 -5.79 -6.32
CA ILE A 141 18.81 -4.56 -6.39
C ILE A 141 17.63 -4.60 -5.42
N PHE A 142 16.86 -5.69 -5.40
CA PHE A 142 15.66 -5.75 -4.58
C PHE A 142 15.96 -5.83 -3.07
N PRO A 143 16.90 -6.67 -2.59
CA PRO A 143 17.34 -6.62 -1.20
C PRO A 143 17.87 -5.24 -0.79
N LEU A 144 18.67 -4.58 -1.65
CA LEU A 144 19.20 -3.25 -1.38
C LEU A 144 18.08 -2.22 -1.26
N PHE A 145 17.14 -2.21 -2.22
CA PHE A 145 15.96 -1.37 -2.20
C PHE A 145 15.17 -1.50 -0.89
N LEU A 146 14.88 -2.72 -0.43
CA LEU A 146 14.10 -2.93 0.80
C LEU A 146 14.81 -2.36 2.03
N VAL A 147 16.13 -2.52 2.12
CA VAL A 147 16.94 -1.99 3.24
C VAL A 147 16.99 -0.47 3.19
N GLU A 148 17.29 0.10 2.03
CA GLU A 148 17.42 1.55 1.86
C GLU A 148 16.09 2.27 2.02
N LEU A 149 14.98 1.74 1.49
CA LEU A 149 13.66 2.33 1.66
C LEU A 149 13.24 2.38 3.13
N LYS A 150 13.47 1.29 3.88
CA LYS A 150 13.20 1.27 5.32
C LYS A 150 14.06 2.26 6.09
N SER A 151 15.33 2.40 5.72
CA SER A 151 16.23 3.39 6.32
C SER A 151 15.77 4.82 6.02
N TRP A 152 15.43 5.10 4.76
CA TRP A 152 14.90 6.38 4.32
C TRP A 152 13.63 6.76 5.08
N MET A 153 12.68 5.85 5.23
CA MET A 153 11.43 6.07 5.96
C MET A 153 11.64 6.44 7.43
N LYS A 154 12.68 5.89 8.09
CA LYS A 154 13.03 6.22 9.49
C LYS A 154 13.68 7.60 9.67
N ASN A 155 14.28 8.14 8.60
CA ASN A 155 14.96 9.43 8.63
C ASN A 155 14.06 10.58 8.16
N TYR A 156 12.94 10.26 7.49
CA TYR A 156 11.99 11.25 6.93
C TYR A 156 10.74 11.48 7.80
N HIS A 157 10.50 10.62 8.80
CA HIS A 157 9.35 10.63 9.71
C HIS A 157 9.76 10.28 11.13
#